data_AF-A0A7C7ZGT3-F1
#
_entry.id   AF-A0A7C7ZGT3-F1
#
_cell.length_a   1.000
_cell.length_b   1.000
_cell.length_c   1.000
_cell.angle_alpha   90.00
_cell.angle_beta   90.00
_cell.angle_gamma   90.00
#
_symmetry.space_group_name_H-M   'P 1'
#
loop_
_entity.id
_entity.type
_entity.pdbx_description
1 polymer ?
#
loop_
_entity_poly.entity_id
_entity_poly.type
_entity_poly.pdbx_seq_one_letter_code
_entity_poly.pdbx_strand_id
1 'polypeptide(L)' 'MDVKITLSVEFSITESGLEDAFDEFDELTVEGLIRELMDKSVACDDIAVKVLGGPNTLEEYDQVGS' A
#
# COMPACT_ATOMS: atom_id res chain seq x y z
N MET A 1 -26.31 1.81 -6.08
CA MET A 1 -26.74 1.27 -4.77
C MET A 1 -25.43 0.82 -4.18
N ASP A 2 -24.92 1.60 -3.24
CA ASP A 2 -23.48 1.64 -3.03
C ASP A 2 -23.17 0.79 -1.81
N VAL A 3 -22.36 -0.26 -2.03
CA VAL A 3 -22.01 -1.22 -1.00
C VAL A 3 -20.70 -0.75 -0.37
N LYS A 4 -20.77 -0.34 0.89
CA LYS A 4 -19.57 0.03 1.65
C LYS A 4 -18.94 -1.23 2.25
N ILE A 5 -17.73 -1.54 1.83
CA ILE A 5 -16.92 -2.64 2.38
C ILE A 5 -15.78 -2.03 3.18
N THR A 6 -15.52 -2.53 4.39
CA THR A 6 -14.40 -2.10 5.24
C THR A 6 -13.53 -3.31 5.50
N LEU A 7 -12.23 -3.17 5.24
CA LEU A 7 -11.25 -4.23 5.33
C LEU A 7 -10.09 -3.77 6.22
N SER A 8 -9.59 -4.67 7.07
CA SER A 8 -8.31 -4.54 7.75
C SER A 8 -7.39 -5.59 7.17
N VAL A 9 -6.30 -5.18 6.54
CA VAL A 9 -5.38 -6.07 5.84
C VAL A 9 -4.01 -5.97 6.51
N GLU A 10 -3.42 -7.12 6.81
CA GLU A 10 -2.04 -7.26 7.29
C GLU A 10 -1.32 -8.17 6.29
N PHE A 11 -0.16 -7.74 5.82
CA PHE A 11 0.66 -8.49 4.89
C PHE A 11 2.15 -8.23 5.17
N SER A 12 3.00 -9.08 4.62
CA SER A 12 4.45 -8.89 4.64
C SER A 12 4.95 -8.84 3.22
N ILE A 13 5.85 -7.89 2.95
CA ILE A 13 6.49 -7.72 1.65
C ILE A 13 8.01 -7.65 1.89
N THR A 14 8.77 -8.24 0.98
CA THR A 14 10.24 -8.11 0.99
C THR A 14 10.63 -6.74 0.44
N GLU A 15 11.75 -6.20 0.88
CA GLU A 15 12.32 -4.93 0.39
C GLU A 15 12.30 -4.82 -1.14
N SER A 16 12.91 -5.79 -1.83
CA SER A 16 12.94 -5.81 -3.30
C SER A 16 11.56 -5.87 -3.93
N GLY A 17 10.59 -6.51 -3.27
CA GLY A 17 9.23 -6.58 -3.76
C GLY A 17 8.47 -5.27 -3.55
N LEU A 18 8.84 -4.51 -2.51
CA LEU A 18 8.30 -3.18 -2.25
C LEU A 18 8.88 -2.16 -3.23
N GLU A 19 10.18 -2.21 -3.50
CA GLU A 19 10.83 -1.39 -4.53
C GLU A 19 10.22 -1.63 -5.92
N ASP A 20 10.14 -2.89 -6.35
CA ASP A 20 9.54 -3.26 -7.64
C ASP A 20 8.10 -2.74 -7.76
N ALA A 21 7.31 -2.83 -6.69
CA ALA A 21 5.94 -2.37 -6.67
C ALA A 21 5.82 -0.83 -6.69
N PHE A 22 6.69 -0.11 -6.00
CA PHE A 22 6.73 1.35 -6.04
C PHE A 22 7.05 1.87 -7.45
N ASP A 23 8.00 1.22 -8.13
CA ASP A 23 8.34 1.55 -9.52
C ASP A 23 7.20 1.20 -10.49
N GLU A 24 6.56 0.04 -10.35
CA GLU A 24 5.48 -0.40 -11.26
C GLU A 24 4.23 0.49 -11.15
N PHE A 25 3.89 0.90 -9.92
CA PHE A 25 2.68 1.67 -9.65
C PHE A 25 2.91 3.19 -9.60
N ASP A 26 4.16 3.66 -9.78
CA ASP A 26 4.59 5.07 -9.69
C ASP A 26 4.22 5.69 -8.34
N GLU A 27 4.55 4.97 -7.27
CA GLU A 27 4.17 5.32 -5.90
C GLU A 27 5.39 5.39 -4.97
N LEU A 28 5.29 6.20 -3.92
CA LEU A 28 6.36 6.39 -2.92
C LEU A 28 5.96 5.95 -1.51
N THR A 29 4.68 5.60 -1.33
CA THR A 29 4.14 5.20 -0.03
C THR A 29 3.33 3.92 -0.13
N VAL A 30 3.35 3.08 0.90
CA VAL A 30 2.52 1.88 0.97
C VAL A 30 1.03 2.24 0.91
N GLU A 31 0.62 3.36 1.51
CA GLU A 31 -0.76 3.86 1.41
C GLU A 31 -1.16 4.17 -0.05
N GLY A 32 -0.31 4.87 -0.79
CA GLY A 32 -0.51 5.20 -2.20
C GLY A 32 -0.54 3.95 -3.08
N LEU A 33 0.44 3.05 -2.89
CA LEU A 33 0.51 1.76 -3.58
C LEU A 33 -0.80 0.98 -3.43
N ILE A 34 -1.30 0.82 -2.19
CA ILE A 34 -2.52 0.05 -1.92
C ILE A 34 -3.75 0.75 -2.52
N ARG A 35 -3.80 2.09 -2.50
CA ARG A 35 -4.88 2.84 -3.15
C ARG A 35 -4.92 2.54 -4.65
N GLU A 36 -3.77 2.60 -5.33
CA GLU A 36 -3.69 2.29 -6.76
C GLU A 36 -3.98 0.83 -7.09
N LEU A 37 -3.50 -0.10 -6.26
CA LEU A 37 -3.78 -1.52 -6.43
C LEU A 37 -5.30 -1.79 -6.36
N MET A 38 -5.99 -1.17 -5.40
CA MET A 38 -7.44 -1.33 -5.24
C MET A 38 -8.24 -0.61 -6.33
N ASP A 39 -7.80 0.56 -6.79
CA ASP A 39 -8.42 1.26 -7.92
C ASP A 39 -8.33 0.38 -9.19
N LYS A 40 -7.12 -0.03 -9.58
CA LYS A 40 -6.89 -0.81 -10.79
C LYS A 40 -7.49 -2.22 -10.75
N SER A 41 -7.49 -2.89 -9.59
CA SER A 41 -7.90 -4.31 -9.50
C SER A 41 -9.38 -4.50 -9.18
N VAL A 42 -9.98 -3.56 -8.44
CA VAL A 42 -11.33 -3.70 -7.89
C VAL A 42 -12.26 -2.58 -8.37
N ALA A 43 -11.74 -1.56 -9.08
CA ALA A 43 -12.48 -0.37 -9.50
C ALA A 43 -13.16 0.33 -8.31
N CYS A 44 -12.40 0.48 -7.23
CA CYS A 44 -12.85 1.13 -6.02
C CYS A 44 -12.56 2.64 -6.08
N ASP A 45 -13.59 3.46 -6.15
CA ASP A 45 -13.47 4.92 -6.07
C ASP A 45 -13.39 5.42 -4.60
N ASP A 46 -12.79 6.60 -4.38
CA ASP A 46 -12.75 7.31 -3.09
C ASP A 46 -12.17 6.51 -1.90
N ILE A 47 -11.16 5.68 -2.17
CA ILE A 47 -10.52 4.85 -1.14
C ILE A 47 -9.69 5.70 -0.18
N ALA A 48 -9.93 5.52 1.12
CA ALA A 48 -9.05 6.01 2.18
C ALA A 48 -8.19 4.85 2.69
N VAL A 49 -6.88 4.92 2.44
CA VAL A 49 -5.91 3.95 2.95
C VAL A 49 -5.13 4.60 4.09
N LYS A 50 -4.83 3.82 5.12
CA LYS A 50 -3.95 4.25 6.22
C LYS A 50 -3.09 3.10 6.71
N VAL A 51 -1.78 3.29 6.80
CA VAL A 51 -0.87 2.37 7.47
C VAL A 51 -1.04 2.54 8.98
N LEU A 52 -1.43 1.45 9.66
CA LEU A 52 -1.66 1.45 11.11
C LEU A 52 -0.45 0.96 11.90
N GLY A 53 0.51 0.29 11.23
CA GLY A 53 1.76 -0.18 11.80
C GLY A 53 2.71 -0.71 10.71
N GLY A 54 4.01 -0.60 10.96
CA GLY A 54 5.05 -0.89 9.96
C GLY A 54 5.48 0.35 9.16
N PRO A 55 6.48 0.20 8.27
CA PRO A 55 7.00 1.29 7.46
C PRO A 55 6.04 1.66 6.32
N ASN A 56 5.90 2.95 6.05
CA ASN A 56 5.11 3.47 4.94
C ASN A 56 5.98 3.91 3.75
N THR A 57 7.29 4.10 3.93
CA THR A 57 8.24 4.42 2.84
C THR A 57 9.44 3.47 2.87
N LEU A 58 10.27 3.49 1.81
CA LEU A 58 11.52 2.73 1.76
C LEU A 58 12.50 3.19 2.85
N GLU A 59 12.59 4.50 3.11
CA GLU A 59 13.48 5.03 4.15
C GLU A 59 13.06 4.60 5.56
N GLU A 60 11.76 4.42 5.80
CA GLU A 60 11.26 3.87 7.05
C GLU A 60 11.54 2.36 7.15
N TYR A 61 11.45 1.63 6.03
CA TYR A 61 11.76 0.21 5.96
C TYR A 61 13.24 -0.04 6.33
N ASP A 62 14.17 0.73 5.77
CA ASP A 62 15.61 0.62 6.04
C ASP A 62 15.95 0.84 7.52
N GLN A 63 15.23 1.74 8.19
CA GLN A 63 15.40 2.00 9.62
C GLN A 63 14.97 0.84 10.51
N VAL A 64 14.02 0.00 10.05
CA VAL A 64 13.56 -1.18 10.78
C VAL A 64 14.54 -2.35 10.66
N GLY A 65 15.30 -2.41 9.56
CA GLY A 65 16.31 -3.44 9.31
C GLY A 65 17.68 -3.19 9.96
N SER A 66 17.91 -2.01 10.55
CA SER A 66 19.18 -1.58 11.15
C SER A 66 19.34 -1.89 12.64
#